data_AF-A0A2D6KWP2-F1
#
_entry.id   AF-A0A2D6KWP2-F1
#
_cell.length_a   1.000
_cell.length_b   1.000
_cell.length_c   1.000
_cell.angle_alpha   90.00
_cell.angle_beta   90.00
_cell.angle_gamma   90.00
#
_symmetry.space_group_name_H-M   'P 1'
#
loop_
_entity.id
_entity.type
_entity.pdbx_description
1 polymer ?
#
loop_
_entity_poly.entity_id
_entity_poly.type
_entity_poly.pdbx_seq_one_letter_code
_entity_poly.pdbx_strand_id
1 'polypeptide(L)' 'MAKKILKCQNCGTYTMKGKCPDCKGKAVNIIPAKFSPEDKYGKYRRAGKQKDLKDKGLL' A
#
# COMPACT_ATOMS: atom_id res chain seq x y z
N MET A 1 3.01 21.45 5.08
CA MET A 1 2.13 20.27 5.03
C MET A 1 2.49 19.44 3.81
N ALA A 2 2.91 18.19 3.97
CA ALA A 2 3.35 17.36 2.84
C ALA A 2 2.15 17.05 1.92
N LYS A 3 2.19 17.57 0.69
CA LYS A 3 1.24 17.19 -0.36
C LYS A 3 1.44 15.70 -0.66
N LYS A 4 0.56 14.84 -0.13
CA LYS A 4 0.52 13.41 -0.46
C LYS A 4 -0.28 13.23 -1.74
N ILE A 5 0.41 12.97 -2.85
CA ILE A 5 -0.23 12.53 -4.08
C ILE A 5 -0.79 11.13 -3.83
N LEU A 6 -2.11 10.99 -3.91
CA LEU A 6 -2.81 9.72 -3.75
C LEU A 6 -3.21 9.19 -5.13
N LYS A 7 -3.35 7.87 -5.23
CA LYS A 7 -3.87 7.19 -6.42
C LYS A 7 -5.07 6.35 -6.05
N CYS A 8 -6.13 6.42 -6.85
CA CYS A 8 -7.29 5.55 -6.68
C CYS A 8 -6.93 4.09 -6.98
N GLN A 9 -7.30 3.17 -6.08
CA GLN A 9 -7.08 1.74 -6.30
C GLN A 9 -8.03 1.11 -7.35
N ASN A 10 -9.14 1.78 -7.67
CA ASN A 10 -10.16 1.25 -8.58
C ASN A 10 -9.95 1.69 -10.03
N CYS A 11 -9.75 3.00 -10.28
CA CYS A 11 -9.63 3.56 -11.62
C CYS A 11 -8.24 4.13 -11.95
N GLY A 12 -7.34 4.24 -10.98
CA GLY A 12 -5.98 4.74 -11.19
C GLY A 12 -5.82 6.27 -11.27
N THR A 13 -6.90 7.06 -11.16
CA THR A 13 -6.82 8.54 -11.15
C THR A 13 -5.99 9.03 -9.97
N TYR A 14 -5.10 10.00 -10.22
CA TYR A 14 -4.37 10.73 -9.18
C TYR A 14 -5.24 11.80 -8.53
N THR A 15 -5.16 11.93 -7.21
CA THR A 15 -5.94 12.91 -6.45
C THR A 15 -5.20 13.33 -5.18
N MET A 16 -5.56 14.51 -4.66
CA MET A 16 -5.12 14.97 -3.34
C MET A 16 -6.16 14.67 -2.24
N LYS A 17 -7.33 14.14 -2.63
CA LYS A 17 -8.44 13.80 -1.73
C LYS A 17 -8.41 12.32 -1.38
N GLY A 18 -8.86 11.95 -0.18
CA GLY A 18 -8.93 10.54 0.24
C GLY A 18 -9.93 9.67 -0.57
N LYS A 19 -10.85 10.31 -1.30
CA LYS A 19 -11.79 9.66 -2.22
C LYS A 19 -11.51 10.13 -3.65
N CYS A 20 -11.59 9.20 -4.59
CA CYS A 20 -11.49 9.49 -6.01
C CYS A 20 -12.65 10.39 -6.47
N PRO A 21 -12.39 11.46 -7.25
CA PRO A 21 -13.45 12.30 -7.80
C PRO A 21 -14.33 11.57 -8.82
N ASP A 22 -13.77 10.60 -9.57
CA ASP A 22 -14.49 9.96 -10.68
C ASP A 22 -15.30 8.75 -10.21
N CYS A 23 -14.65 7.78 -9.57
CA CYS A 23 -15.29 6.51 -9.19
C CYS A 23 -15.66 6.43 -7.70
N LYS A 24 -15.40 7.48 -6.90
CA LYS A 24 -15.61 7.53 -5.44
C LYS A 24 -14.83 6.46 -4.63
N GLY A 25 -13.98 5.67 -5.28
CA GLY A 25 -13.13 4.66 -4.66
C GLY A 25 -12.06 5.25 -3.74
N LYS A 26 -11.47 4.39 -2.89
CA LYS A 26 -10.44 4.79 -1.92
C LYS A 26 -9.14 5.18 -2.64
N ALA A 27 -8.64 6.37 -2.34
CA ALA A 27 -7.33 6.83 -2.83
C ALA A 27 -6.26 6.56 -1.76
N VAL A 28 -5.17 5.93 -2.16
CA VAL A 28 -4.08 5.52 -1.27
C VAL A 28 -2.78 6.18 -1.67
N ASN A 29 -1.86 6.31 -0.72
CA ASN A 29 -0.54 6.83 -1.00
C ASN A 29 0.21 5.86 -1.93
N ILE A 30 0.71 6.37 -3.05
CA ILE A 30 1.46 5.56 -4.02
C ILE A 30 2.93 5.38 -3.62
N ILE A 31 3.44 6.28 -2.78
CA ILE A 31 4.85 6.25 -2.40
C ILE A 31 5.11 5.00 -1.54
N PRO A 32 6.03 4.11 -1.95
CA PRO A 32 6.36 2.93 -1.18
C PRO A 32 6.98 3.30 0.17
N ALA A 33 6.98 2.35 1.11
CA ALA A 33 7.71 2.53 2.36
C ALA A 33 9.20 2.74 2.08
N LYS A 34 9.84 3.64 2.85
CA LYS A 34 11.29 3.88 2.74
C LYS A 34 12.04 2.58 3.08
N PHE A 35 13.04 2.27 2.27
CA PHE A 35 13.95 1.16 2.53
C PHE A 35 15.00 1.55 3.58
N SER A 36 15.37 0.60 4.45
CA SER A 36 16.50 0.72 5.38
C SER A 36 17.25 -0.61 5.41
N PRO A 37 18.59 -0.62 5.27
CA PRO A 37 19.38 -1.86 5.34
C PRO A 37 19.21 -2.63 6.66
N GLU A 38 19.01 -1.92 7.78
CA GLU A 38 18.83 -2.54 9.10
C GLU A 38 17.51 -3.31 9.23
N ASP A 39 16.47 -2.91 8.48
CA ASP A 39 15.16 -3.54 8.41
C ASP A 39 14.65 -4.16 9.74
N LYS A 40 14.49 -3.31 10.78
CA LYS A 40 14.15 -3.74 12.16
C LYS A 40 12.92 -4.66 12.25
N TYR A 41 11.95 -4.50 11.35
CA TYR A 41 10.72 -5.30 11.30
C TYR A 41 10.73 -6.40 10.23
N GLY A 42 11.87 -6.68 9.60
CA GLY A 42 11.99 -7.63 8.49
C GLY A 42 11.54 -9.05 8.83
N LYS A 43 11.84 -9.53 10.04
CA LYS A 43 11.41 -10.86 10.53
C LYS A 43 9.88 -10.96 10.53
N TYR A 44 9.19 -9.98 11.10
CA TYR A 44 7.73 -9.95 11.20
C TYR A 44 7.07 -9.78 9.83
N ARG A 45 7.62 -8.91 8.97
CA ARG A 45 7.12 -8.71 7.60
C ARG A 45 7.15 -10.01 6.79
N ARG A 46 8.24 -10.79 6.90
CA ARG A 46 8.37 -12.09 6.21
C ARG A 46 7.41 -13.13 6.78
N ALA A 47 7.29 -13.24 8.10
CA ALA A 47 6.38 -14.18 8.74
C ALA A 47 4.91 -13.90 8.37
N GLY A 48 4.49 -12.62 8.38
CA GLY A 48 3.15 -12.23 7.94
C GLY A 48 2.89 -12.59 6.48
N LYS A 49 3.84 -12.27 5.59
CA LYS A 49 3.73 -12.63 4.17
C LYS A 49 3.64 -14.15 3.96
N GLN A 50 4.40 -14.94 4.73
CA GLN A 50 4.34 -16.40 4.65
C GLN A 50 2.97 -16.93 5.08
N LYS A 51 2.40 -16.39 6.16
CA LYS A 51 1.05 -16.74 6.61
C LYS A 51 0.02 -16.41 5.53
N ASP A 52 0.05 -15.19 4.98
CA ASP A 52 -0.86 -14.76 3.91
C ASP A 52 -0.78 -15.66 2.67
N LEU A 53 0.41 -16.18 2.35
CA LEU A 53 0.61 -17.08 1.21
C LEU A 53 0.05 -18.48 1.47
N LYS A 54 0.24 -19.02 2.69
CA LYS A 54 -0.36 -20.29 3.12
C LYS A 54 -1.88 -20.22 3.16
N ASP A 55 -2.42 -19.13 3.71
CA ASP A 55 -3.87 -18.90 3.76
C ASP A 55 -4.48 -18.83 2.35
N LYS A 56 -3.69 -18.44 1.35
CA LYS A 56 -4.08 -18.43 -0.07
C LYS A 56 -3.80 -19.76 -0.80
N GLY A 57 -3.21 -20.75 -0.13
CA GLY A 57 -2.86 -22.05 -0.72
C GLY A 57 -1.74 -22.01 -1.75
N LEU A 58 -0.91 -20.97 -1.73
CA LEU A 58 0.21 -20.76 -2.69
C LEU A 58 1.54 -21.35 -2.17
N LEU A 59 1.52 -21.95 -0.99
CA LEU A 59 2.67 -22.40 -0.19
C LEU A 59 2.23 -23.58 0.69
#